data_AF-W1P2B4-F1
#
_entry.id   AF-W1P2B4-F1
#
_cell.length_a   1.000
_cell.length_b   1.000
_cell.length_c   1.000
_cell.angle_alpha   90.00
_cell.angle_beta   90.00
_cell.angle_gamma   90.00
#
_symmetry.space_group_name_H-M   'P 1'
#
loop_
_entity.id
_entity.type
_entity.pdbx_description
1 polymer ?
#
loop_
_entity_poly.entity_id
_entity_poly.type
_entity_poly.pdbx_seq_one_letter_code
_entity_poly.pdbx_strand_id
1 'polypeptide(L)'
;MRVLLLKPNTKPKSPHPHTLSPNCLYTAPQISSPTPTDFSSQLSKFTHLQNIKNGRKAHAQIIKTGCTSFPFLHNSLINMYAKCGQTYESLLIFESTQENNVISWTSAISAFVRGNMPYKAMSLFSRMRREGTQPNQFTLSAILPSCWELKNGVQIHSLACKNGFSSDVFVASALVDMYSKCLDMVGARKGAFG
;
A
#
# COMPACT_ATOMS: atom_id res chain seq x y z
N MET A 1 66.17 -55.90 0.78
CA MET A 1 66.89 -54.67 1.15
C MET A 1 68.02 -54.42 0.17
N ARG A 2 67.85 -53.51 -0.79
CA ARG A 2 68.94 -52.92 -1.57
C ARG A 2 68.42 -51.75 -2.43
N VAL A 3 69.03 -50.57 -2.20
CA VAL A 3 69.40 -49.49 -3.16
C VAL A 3 68.26 -48.67 -3.84
N LEU A 4 68.31 -47.38 -4.20
CA LEU A 4 69.35 -46.35 -4.41
C LEU A 4 68.78 -44.93 -4.21
N LEU A 5 69.57 -44.09 -3.54
CA LEU A 5 69.97 -42.71 -3.85
C LEU A 5 69.05 -41.82 -4.74
N LEU A 6 68.51 -40.78 -4.10
CA LEU A 6 68.10 -39.51 -4.71
C LEU A 6 69.32 -38.81 -5.36
N LYS A 7 69.19 -38.42 -6.63
CA LYS A 7 69.98 -37.34 -7.23
C LYS A 7 69.04 -36.19 -7.63
N PRO A 8 69.43 -34.91 -7.39
CA PRO A 8 68.65 -33.75 -7.77
C PRO A 8 68.89 -33.42 -9.25
N ASN A 9 67.85 -33.03 -9.99
CA ASN A 9 68.06 -32.53 -11.35
C ASN A 9 67.16 -31.35 -11.73
N THR A 10 67.85 -30.34 -12.27
CA THR A 10 67.42 -29.35 -13.27
C THR A 10 66.28 -28.37 -12.94
N LYS A 11 66.66 -27.11 -12.73
CA LYS A 11 65.86 -25.96 -13.18
C LYS A 11 65.68 -26.04 -14.70
N PRO A 12 64.52 -25.63 -15.24
CA PRO A 12 64.57 -24.91 -16.51
C PRO A 12 63.68 -23.65 -16.56
N LYS A 13 64.35 -22.59 -17.04
CA LYS A 13 63.89 -21.57 -18.01
C LYS A 13 62.71 -20.67 -17.65
N SER A 14 63.02 -19.38 -17.48
CA SER A 14 62.10 -18.27 -17.77
C SER A 14 61.85 -18.15 -19.28
N PRO A 15 60.62 -17.84 -19.70
CA PRO A 15 60.41 -16.96 -20.85
C PRO A 15 59.62 -15.70 -20.47
N HIS A 16 59.97 -14.58 -21.10
CA HIS A 16 59.30 -13.28 -21.02
C HIS A 16 57.90 -13.30 -21.68
N PRO A 17 57.24 -12.14 -21.89
CA PRO A 17 56.08 -11.67 -21.14
C PRO A 17 54.78 -11.84 -21.96
N HIS A 18 53.78 -12.54 -21.42
CA HIS A 18 52.45 -12.45 -21.98
C HIS A 18 51.76 -11.19 -21.44
N THR A 19 51.66 -10.22 -22.33
CA THR A 19 50.82 -9.02 -22.26
C THR A 19 49.50 -9.28 -21.54
N LEU A 20 49.38 -8.76 -20.31
CA LEU A 20 48.11 -8.58 -19.64
C LEU A 20 47.31 -7.53 -20.41
N SER A 21 46.13 -7.91 -20.91
CA SER A 21 45.15 -6.98 -21.44
C SER A 21 44.76 -5.95 -20.36
N PRO A 22 44.73 -4.63 -20.64
CA PRO A 22 44.44 -3.61 -19.62
C PRO A 22 42.97 -3.54 -19.16
N ASN A 23 42.07 -4.35 -19.72
CA ASN A 23 40.63 -4.09 -19.60
C ASN A 23 39.84 -5.13 -18.80
N CYS A 24 40.32 -5.50 -17.61
CA CYS A 24 39.46 -6.07 -16.57
C CYS A 24 39.10 -5.03 -15.51
N LEU A 25 38.62 -3.86 -15.94
CA LEU A 25 37.69 -3.06 -15.14
C LEU A 25 36.30 -3.67 -15.29
N TYR A 26 36.12 -4.89 -14.80
CA TYR A 26 34.78 -5.40 -14.55
C TYR A 26 34.31 -4.75 -13.25
N THR A 27 33.90 -3.48 -13.34
CA THR A 27 33.00 -2.93 -12.33
C THR A 27 31.74 -3.76 -12.39
N ALA A 28 31.65 -4.77 -11.52
CA ALA A 28 30.37 -5.39 -11.21
C ALA A 28 29.37 -4.24 -10.97
N PRO A 29 28.17 -4.26 -11.58
CA PRO A 29 27.19 -3.24 -11.29
C PRO A 29 27.01 -3.23 -9.78
N GLN A 30 27.29 -2.10 -9.14
CA GLN A 30 26.82 -1.87 -7.80
C GLN A 30 25.30 -1.96 -7.91
N ILE A 31 24.70 -3.11 -7.58
CA ILE A 31 23.26 -3.20 -7.37
C ILE A 31 23.05 -2.36 -6.12
N SER A 32 22.89 -1.06 -6.32
CA SER A 32 22.53 -0.14 -5.24
C SER A 32 21.31 -0.75 -4.56
N SER A 33 21.40 -0.92 -3.24
CA SER A 33 20.26 -1.37 -2.45
C SER A 33 19.06 -0.49 -2.80
N PRO A 34 17.86 -1.06 -3.06
CA PRO A 34 16.71 -0.26 -3.45
C PRO A 34 16.46 0.84 -2.44
N THR A 35 16.35 2.07 -2.93
CA THR A 35 16.05 3.23 -2.09
C THR A 35 14.57 3.23 -1.68
N PRO A 36 14.19 3.97 -0.62
CA PRO A 36 12.79 4.14 -0.26
C PRO A 36 11.91 4.64 -1.42
N THR A 37 12.45 5.48 -2.30
CA THR A 37 11.76 5.95 -3.51
C THR A 37 11.58 4.86 -4.56
N ASP A 38 12.55 3.96 -4.71
CA ASP A 38 12.43 2.81 -5.63
C ASP A 38 11.29 1.89 -5.19
N PHE A 39 11.18 1.64 -3.88
CA PHE A 39 10.07 0.86 -3.33
C PHE A 39 8.72 1.53 -3.58
N SER A 40 8.62 2.85 -3.44
CA SER A 40 7.38 3.59 -3.73
C SER A 40 6.95 3.40 -5.19
N SER A 41 7.90 3.54 -6.13
CA SER A 41 7.66 3.33 -7.56
C SER A 41 7.23 1.88 -7.87
N GLN A 42 7.91 0.90 -7.28
CA GLN A 42 7.55 -0.51 -7.41
C GLN A 42 6.15 -0.81 -6.88
N LEU A 43 5.82 -0.33 -5.67
CA LEU A 43 4.51 -0.53 -5.06
C LEU A 43 3.40 0.11 -5.90
N SER A 44 3.62 1.31 -6.44
CA SER A 44 2.69 1.95 -7.37
C SER A 44 2.45 1.07 -8.61
N LYS A 45 3.53 0.60 -9.25
CA LYS A 45 3.45 -0.32 -10.39
C LYS A 45 2.65 -1.59 -10.04
N PHE A 46 2.93 -2.23 -8.91
CA PHE A 46 2.24 -3.46 -8.51
C PHE A 46 0.79 -3.22 -8.12
N THR A 47 0.48 -2.04 -7.59
CA THR A 47 -0.89 -1.59 -7.33
C THR A 47 -1.69 -1.52 -8.63
N HIS A 48 -1.16 -0.88 -9.67
CA HIS A 48 -1.82 -0.76 -10.97
C HIS A 48 -1.98 -2.11 -11.67
N LEU A 49 -0.97 -2.97 -11.58
CA LEU A 49 -0.99 -4.32 -12.17
C LEU A 49 -1.74 -5.35 -11.32
N GLN A 50 -2.24 -4.97 -10.14
CA GLN A 50 -2.82 -5.87 -9.12
C GLN A 50 -1.91 -7.10 -8.83
N ASN A 51 -0.59 -6.90 -8.87
CA ASN A 51 0.38 -7.99 -8.74
C ASN A 51 0.75 -8.21 -7.27
N ILE A 52 -0.12 -8.92 -6.55
CA ILE A 52 0.07 -9.17 -5.13
C ILE A 52 1.34 -9.98 -4.81
N LYS A 53 1.74 -10.89 -5.70
CA LYS A 53 2.94 -11.73 -5.51
C LYS A 53 4.19 -10.86 -5.42
N ASN A 54 4.34 -9.91 -6.33
CA ASN A 54 5.47 -8.98 -6.29
C ASN A 54 5.31 -7.92 -5.20
N GLY A 55 4.08 -7.49 -4.90
CA GLY A 55 3.79 -6.61 -3.76
C GLY A 55 4.26 -7.19 -2.42
N ARG A 56 3.99 -8.48 -2.16
CA ARG A 56 4.48 -9.17 -0.95
C ARG A 56 6.00 -9.29 -0.91
N LYS A 57 6.66 -9.53 -2.05
CA LYS A 57 8.14 -9.55 -2.14
C LYS A 57 8.73 -8.18 -1.81
N ALA A 58 8.17 -7.11 -2.38
CA ALA A 58 8.59 -5.74 -2.09
C ALA A 58 8.37 -5.38 -0.61
N HIS A 59 7.23 -5.76 -0.03
CA HIS A 59 6.97 -5.57 1.40
C HIS A 59 8.01 -6.29 2.27
N ALA A 60 8.33 -7.55 1.97
CA ALA A 60 9.36 -8.28 2.69
C ALA A 60 10.75 -7.62 2.57
N GLN A 61 11.07 -7.05 1.40
CA GLN A 61 12.31 -6.29 1.21
C GLN A 61 12.32 -5.00 2.03
N ILE A 62 11.23 -4.23 2.05
CA ILE A 62 11.08 -3.00 2.86
C ILE A 62 11.33 -3.30 4.34
N ILE A 63 10.81 -4.42 4.85
CA ILE A 63 11.08 -4.86 6.23
C ILE A 63 12.56 -5.18 6.43
N LYS A 64 13.16 -5.97 5.53
CA LYS A 64 14.58 -6.37 5.62
C LYS A 64 15.55 -5.20 5.53
N THR A 65 15.22 -4.16 4.76
CA THR A 65 16.06 -2.96 4.61
C THR A 65 15.77 -1.90 5.67
N GLY A 66 14.87 -2.15 6.63
CA GLY A 66 14.52 -1.19 7.69
C GLY A 66 13.78 0.05 7.18
N CYS A 67 13.20 -0.01 5.98
CA CYS A 67 12.47 1.12 5.37
C CYS A 67 11.02 1.26 5.88
N THR A 68 10.64 0.50 6.90
CA THR A 68 9.29 0.54 7.50
C THR A 68 9.02 1.82 8.29
N SER A 69 10.06 2.55 8.70
CA SER A 69 9.94 3.82 9.43
C SER A 69 9.44 4.97 8.58
N PHE A 70 9.46 4.85 7.25
CA PHE A 70 9.00 5.91 6.33
C PHE A 70 7.47 5.92 6.20
N PRO A 71 6.76 6.98 6.66
CA PRO A 71 5.29 7.00 6.65
C PRO A 71 4.68 6.91 5.25
N PHE A 72 5.38 7.41 4.23
CA PHE A 72 4.89 7.31 2.85
C PHE A 72 4.94 5.86 2.33
N LEU A 73 5.93 5.06 2.72
CA LEU A 73 6.00 3.65 2.35
C LEU A 73 4.92 2.85 3.08
N HIS A 74 4.67 3.18 4.34
CA HIS A 74 3.57 2.61 5.10
C HIS A 74 2.22 2.84 4.38
N ASN A 75 1.93 4.08 3.98
CA ASN A 75 0.72 4.42 3.23
C ASN A 75 0.65 3.72 1.86
N SER A 76 1.77 3.67 1.14
CA SER A 76 1.86 2.97 -0.16
C SER A 76 1.59 1.47 -0.02
N LEU A 77 2.05 0.83 1.06
CA LEU A 77 1.78 -0.56 1.37
C LEU A 77 0.29 -0.79 1.66
N ILE A 78 -0.33 0.01 2.54
CA ILE A 78 -1.78 -0.06 2.82
C ILE A 78 -2.57 0.01 1.52
N ASN A 79 -2.28 1.01 0.68
CA ASN A 79 -2.96 1.22 -0.60
C ASN A 79 -2.72 0.06 -1.58
N MET A 80 -1.50 -0.48 -1.66
CA MET A 80 -1.17 -1.61 -2.55
C MET A 80 -1.96 -2.86 -2.16
N TYR A 81 -1.95 -3.26 -0.89
CA TYR A 81 -2.73 -4.41 -0.41
C TYR A 81 -4.23 -4.17 -0.60
N ALA A 82 -4.72 -2.97 -0.27
CA ALA A 82 -6.12 -2.59 -0.42
C ALA A 82 -6.64 -2.63 -1.87
N LYS A 83 -5.81 -2.25 -2.85
CA LYS A 83 -6.17 -2.28 -4.27
C LYS A 83 -5.96 -3.64 -4.91
N CYS A 84 -5.13 -4.50 -4.32
CA CYS A 84 -4.99 -5.92 -4.70
C CYS A 84 -6.03 -6.84 -4.01
N GLY A 85 -7.07 -6.28 -3.39
CA GLY A 85 -8.13 -7.04 -2.71
C GLY A 85 -7.73 -7.70 -1.38
N GLN A 86 -6.50 -7.48 -0.91
CA GLN A 86 -5.98 -8.04 0.33
C GLN A 86 -6.35 -7.13 1.52
N THR A 87 -7.65 -7.10 1.84
CA THR A 87 -8.20 -6.15 2.83
C THR A 87 -7.68 -6.40 4.24
N TYR A 88 -7.47 -7.67 4.62
CA TYR A 88 -6.96 -8.01 5.94
C TYR A 88 -5.49 -7.60 6.13
N GLU A 89 -4.62 -7.88 5.16
CA GLU A 89 -3.22 -7.45 5.23
C GLU A 89 -3.09 -5.92 5.19
N SER A 90 -3.94 -5.24 4.43
CA SER A 90 -4.03 -3.78 4.46
C SER A 90 -4.34 -3.25 5.86
N LEU A 91 -5.28 -3.90 6.58
CA LEU A 91 -5.61 -3.55 7.96
C LEU A 91 -4.45 -3.85 8.92
N LEU A 92 -3.78 -5.00 8.79
CA LEU A 92 -2.64 -5.33 9.66
C LEU A 92 -1.54 -4.28 9.56
N ILE A 93 -1.26 -3.79 8.35
CA ILE A 93 -0.26 -2.73 8.17
C ILE A 93 -0.78 -1.44 8.80
N PHE A 94 -2.03 -1.05 8.54
CA PHE A 94 -2.65 0.11 9.15
C PHE A 94 -2.61 0.08 10.69
N GLU A 95 -2.83 -1.08 11.31
CA GLU A 95 -2.81 -1.25 12.77
C GLU A 95 -1.39 -1.42 13.35
N SER A 96 -0.36 -1.57 12.51
CA SER A 96 1.03 -1.69 12.97
C SER A 96 1.62 -0.39 13.51
N THR A 97 0.93 0.74 13.33
CA THR A 97 1.31 2.05 13.89
C THR A 97 0.10 2.77 14.48
N GLN A 98 0.35 3.63 15.47
CA GLN A 98 -0.64 4.55 16.03
C GLN A 98 -0.60 5.92 15.32
N GLU A 99 0.44 6.21 14.53
CA GLU A 99 0.68 7.49 13.87
C GLU A 99 0.08 7.54 12.45
N ASN A 100 -1.16 7.08 12.31
CA ASN A 100 -1.85 7.09 11.02
C ASN A 100 -2.30 8.50 10.63
N ASN A 101 -1.97 8.93 9.41
CA ASN A 101 -2.41 10.20 8.87
C ASN A 101 -3.68 10.05 8.02
N VAL A 102 -4.26 11.16 7.58
CA VAL A 102 -5.52 11.18 6.79
C VAL A 102 -5.46 10.28 5.55
N ILE A 103 -4.29 10.10 4.93
CA ILE A 103 -4.11 9.24 3.76
C ILE A 103 -4.19 7.77 4.15
N SER A 104 -3.56 7.37 5.26
CA SER A 104 -3.62 6.01 5.83
C SER A 104 -5.07 5.63 6.13
N TRP A 105 -5.79 6.51 6.84
CA TRP A 105 -7.20 6.35 7.19
C TRP A 105 -8.10 6.22 5.96
N THR A 106 -7.95 7.12 5.00
CA THR A 106 -8.74 7.13 3.77
C THR A 106 -8.52 5.86 2.97
N SER A 107 -7.27 5.38 2.90
CA SER A 107 -6.91 4.16 2.19
C SER A 107 -7.53 2.92 2.84
N ALA A 108 -7.45 2.81 4.16
CA ALA A 108 -8.04 1.72 4.92
C ALA A 108 -9.57 1.71 4.79
N ILE A 109 -10.24 2.85 5.01
CA ILE A 109 -11.69 2.99 4.85
C ILE A 109 -12.12 2.55 3.44
N SER A 110 -11.45 3.08 2.41
CA SER A 110 -11.74 2.73 1.01
C SER A 110 -11.55 1.23 0.72
N ALA A 111 -10.57 0.59 1.36
CA ALA A 111 -10.35 -0.86 1.25
C ALA A 111 -11.56 -1.64 1.76
N PHE A 112 -12.08 -1.30 2.93
CA PHE A 112 -13.25 -1.98 3.51
C PHE A 112 -14.53 -1.73 2.72
N VAL A 113 -14.72 -0.53 2.17
CA VAL A 113 -15.86 -0.25 1.29
C VAL A 113 -15.80 -1.13 0.04
N ARG A 114 -14.65 -1.19 -0.64
CA ARG A 114 -14.47 -2.06 -1.83
C ARG A 114 -14.55 -3.55 -1.50
N GLY A 115 -14.12 -3.95 -0.31
CA GLY A 115 -14.23 -5.31 0.21
C GLY A 115 -15.63 -5.69 0.69
N ASN A 116 -16.66 -4.88 0.39
CA ASN A 116 -18.05 -5.09 0.79
C ASN A 116 -18.24 -5.29 2.30
N MET A 117 -17.48 -4.55 3.11
CA MET A 117 -17.54 -4.56 4.58
C MET A 117 -17.90 -3.17 5.13
N PRO A 118 -19.10 -2.64 4.82
CA PRO A 118 -19.48 -1.26 5.13
C PRO A 118 -19.49 -0.95 6.63
N TYR A 119 -19.85 -1.92 7.48
CA TYR A 119 -19.84 -1.77 8.94
C TYR A 119 -18.42 -1.52 9.49
N LYS A 120 -17.41 -2.24 8.96
CA LYS A 120 -16.02 -2.04 9.37
C LYS A 120 -15.49 -0.69 8.87
N ALA A 121 -15.85 -0.29 7.66
CA ALA A 121 -15.51 1.02 7.13
C ALA A 121 -16.08 2.15 8.01
N MET A 122 -17.34 2.04 8.43
CA MET A 122 -17.98 3.04 9.31
C MET A 122 -17.39 3.06 10.71
N SER A 123 -17.00 1.89 11.24
CA SER A 123 -16.27 1.78 12.51
C SER A 123 -14.91 2.48 12.44
N LEU A 124 -14.15 2.27 11.37
CA LEU A 124 -12.87 2.96 11.12
C LEU A 124 -13.07 4.47 10.96
N PHE A 125 -14.08 4.91 10.20
CA PHE A 125 -14.39 6.33 10.07
C PHE A 125 -14.75 6.97 11.42
N SER A 126 -15.49 6.26 12.27
CA SER A 126 -15.82 6.73 13.62
C SER A 126 -14.57 6.80 14.51
N ARG A 127 -13.66 5.81 14.38
CA ARG A 127 -12.37 5.77 15.09
C ARG A 127 -11.47 6.93 14.67
N MET A 128 -11.31 7.17 13.37
CA MET A 128 -10.58 8.31 12.79
C MET A 128 -10.96 9.65 13.43
N ARG A 129 -12.28 9.89 13.54
CA ARG A 129 -12.82 11.12 14.13
C ARG A 129 -12.59 11.20 15.64
N ARG A 130 -12.73 10.08 16.35
CA ARG A 130 -12.47 10.02 17.80
C ARG A 130 -11.00 10.27 18.13
N GLU A 131 -10.10 9.82 17.27
CA GLU A 131 -8.66 10.06 17.38
C GLU A 131 -8.23 11.45 16.84
N GLY A 132 -9.20 12.32 16.54
CA GLY A 132 -8.95 13.72 16.18
C GLY A 132 -8.47 13.94 14.74
N THR A 133 -8.37 12.90 13.91
CA THR A 133 -8.01 13.05 12.51
C THR A 133 -9.22 13.52 11.70
N GLN A 134 -9.11 14.69 11.08
CA GLN A 134 -10.20 15.24 10.28
C GLN A 134 -10.31 14.54 8.91
N PRO A 135 -11.51 14.09 8.51
CA PRO A 135 -11.73 13.53 7.18
C PRO A 135 -11.63 14.62 6.11
N ASN A 136 -11.02 14.27 4.98
CA ASN A 136 -10.96 15.12 3.80
C ASN A 136 -12.04 14.70 2.79
N GLN A 137 -12.11 15.41 1.66
CA GLN A 137 -13.07 15.13 0.59
C GLN A 137 -13.01 13.67 0.08
N PHE A 138 -11.81 13.10 0.00
CA PHE A 138 -11.63 11.71 -0.44
C PHE A 138 -12.12 10.72 0.61
N THR A 139 -11.91 11.00 1.91
CA THR A 139 -12.47 10.19 2.99
C THR A 139 -14.00 10.19 2.94
N LEU A 140 -14.61 11.37 2.79
CA LEU A 140 -16.06 11.53 2.79
C LEU A 140 -16.70 10.86 1.57
N SER A 141 -16.16 11.08 0.38
CA SER A 141 -16.61 10.41 -0.84
C SER A 141 -16.50 8.89 -0.72
N ALA A 142 -15.40 8.38 -0.14
CA ALA A 142 -15.19 6.94 0.02
C ALA A 142 -16.14 6.27 1.03
N ILE A 143 -16.54 6.96 2.11
CA ILE A 143 -17.38 6.34 3.16
C ILE A 143 -18.88 6.39 2.84
N LEU A 144 -19.33 7.35 2.04
CA LEU A 144 -20.76 7.54 1.72
C LEU A 144 -21.46 6.29 1.18
N PRO A 145 -20.85 5.45 0.30
CA PRO A 145 -21.46 4.19 -0.14
C PRO A 145 -21.71 3.17 0.98
N SER A 146 -21.06 3.31 2.14
CA SER A 146 -21.30 2.46 3.31
C SER A 146 -22.51 2.89 4.13
N CYS A 147 -23.17 4.00 3.77
CA CYS A 147 -24.38 4.48 4.44
C CYS A 147 -25.60 3.77 3.88
N TRP A 148 -26.13 2.83 4.66
CA TRP A 148 -27.38 2.13 4.35
C TRP A 148 -28.60 2.78 5.04
N GLU A 149 -28.38 3.68 6.00
CA GLU A 149 -29.41 4.47 6.65
C GLU A 149 -29.27 5.94 6.28
N LEU A 150 -30.40 6.58 6.01
CA LEU A 150 -30.48 8.01 5.75
C LEU A 150 -29.83 8.84 6.86
N LYS A 151 -29.97 8.40 8.12
CA LYS A 151 -29.38 9.05 9.30
C LYS A 151 -27.85 9.17 9.18
N ASN A 152 -27.16 8.09 8.79
CA ASN A 152 -25.70 8.09 8.66
C ASN A 152 -25.27 8.99 7.50
N GLY A 153 -26.00 8.94 6.39
CA GLY A 153 -25.79 9.82 5.23
C GLY A 153 -25.91 11.30 5.57
N VAL A 154 -26.98 11.70 6.26
CA VAL A 154 -27.23 13.09 6.69
C VAL A 154 -26.14 13.59 7.65
N GLN A 155 -25.65 12.73 8.56
CA GLN A 155 -24.55 13.11 9.45
C GLN A 155 -23.24 13.37 8.68
N ILE A 156 -22.90 12.52 7.71
CA ILE A 156 -21.71 12.68 6.88
C ILE A 156 -21.86 13.90 5.96
N HIS A 157 -23.03 14.15 5.40
CA HIS A 157 -23.32 15.36 4.63
C HIS A 157 -23.14 16.63 5.48
N SER A 158 -23.70 16.65 6.68
CA SER A 158 -23.54 17.78 7.61
C SER A 158 -22.07 18.03 7.95
N LEU A 159 -21.29 16.96 8.11
CA LEU A 159 -19.85 17.04 8.33
C LEU A 159 -19.10 17.59 7.10
N ALA A 160 -19.48 17.17 5.90
CA ALA A 160 -18.92 17.70 4.66
C ALA A 160 -19.13 19.22 4.57
N CYS A 161 -20.32 19.71 4.86
CA CYS A 161 -20.61 21.15 4.88
C CYS A 161 -19.76 21.88 5.92
N LYS A 162 -19.66 21.34 7.15
CA LYS A 162 -18.83 21.94 8.22
C LYS A 162 -17.35 22.02 7.85
N ASN A 163 -16.84 21.05 7.11
CA ASN A 163 -15.45 21.00 6.68
C ASN A 163 -15.19 21.73 5.35
N GLY A 164 -16.20 22.42 4.78
CA GLY A 164 -16.05 23.18 3.54
C GLY A 164 -16.06 22.35 2.25
N PHE A 165 -16.54 21.10 2.31
CA PHE A 165 -16.60 20.18 1.16
C PHE A 165 -17.99 20.08 0.51
N SER A 166 -18.90 21.02 0.80
CA SER A 166 -20.27 21.02 0.24
C SER A 166 -20.31 21.15 -1.28
N SER A 167 -19.31 21.78 -1.88
CA SER A 167 -19.20 22.00 -3.33
C SER A 167 -18.15 21.11 -3.99
N ASP A 168 -17.54 20.17 -3.25
CA ASP A 168 -16.59 19.22 -3.82
C ASP A 168 -17.33 18.21 -4.71
N VAL A 169 -16.88 18.06 -5.95
CA VAL A 169 -17.56 17.23 -6.97
C VAL A 169 -17.60 15.76 -6.58
N PHE A 170 -16.55 15.24 -5.94
CA PHE A 170 -16.50 13.84 -5.51
C PHE A 170 -17.43 13.57 -4.34
N VAL A 171 -17.51 14.52 -3.40
CA VAL A 171 -18.44 14.43 -2.27
C VAL A 171 -19.89 14.59 -2.74
N ALA A 172 -20.18 15.58 -3.58
CA ALA A 172 -21.51 15.84 -4.11
C ALA A 172 -22.05 14.63 -4.90
N SER A 173 -21.24 14.05 -5.79
CA SER A 173 -21.61 12.86 -6.55
C SER A 173 -21.92 11.66 -5.63
N ALA A 174 -21.06 11.40 -4.64
CA ALA A 174 -21.28 10.32 -3.69
C ALA A 174 -22.52 10.54 -2.79
N LEU A 175 -22.85 11.79 -2.46
CA LEU A 175 -24.06 12.14 -1.70
C LEU A 175 -25.32 11.83 -2.52
N VAL A 176 -25.34 12.20 -3.80
CA VAL A 176 -26.48 11.92 -4.70
C VAL A 176 -26.75 10.42 -4.81
N ASP A 177 -25.69 9.62 -5.01
CA ASP A 177 -25.81 8.16 -5.05
C ASP A 177 -26.34 7.57 -3.73
N MET A 178 -25.81 8.05 -2.60
CA MET A 178 -26.24 7.61 -1.27
C MET A 178 -27.72 7.94 -0.98
N TYR A 179 -28.15 9.18 -1.26
CA TYR A 179 -29.55 9.60 -1.03
C TYR A 179 -30.51 8.85 -1.95
N SER A 180 -30.17 8.67 -3.22
CA SER A 180 -31.00 7.91 -4.17
C SER A 180 -31.24 6.48 -3.68
N LYS A 181 -30.18 5.77 -3.29
CA LYS A 181 -30.27 4.41 -2.75
C LYS A 181 -31.10 4.32 -1.47
N CYS A 182 -30.97 5.30 -0.56
CA CYS A 182 -31.74 5.32 0.67
C CYS A 182 -33.23 5.57 0.44
N LEU A 183 -33.59 6.44 -0.51
CA LEU A 183 -34.99 6.73 -0.86
C LEU A 183 -35.67 5.51 -1.51
N ASP A 184 -34.98 4.81 -2.40
CA ASP A 184 -35.48 3.59 -3.04
C ASP A 184 -35.74 2.48 -2.01
N MET A 185 -34.83 2.29 -1.04
CA MET A 185 -35.02 1.32 0.04
C MET A 185 -36.22 1.64 0.94
N VAL A 186 -36.48 2.93 1.20
CA VAL A 186 -37.66 3.35 1.98
C VAL A 186 -38.96 3.14 1.18
N GLY A 187 -38.93 3.39 -0.14
CA GLY A 187 -40.06 3.12 -1.03
C GLY A 187 -40.40 1.63 -1.13
N ALA A 188 -39.39 0.77 -1.31
CA ALA A 188 -39.55 -0.68 -1.39
C ALA A 188 -40.14 -1.28 -0.10
N ARG A 189 -39.74 -0.78 1.07
CA ARG A 189 -40.31 -1.22 2.36
C ARG A 189 -41.78 -0.85 2.51
N LYS A 190 -42.24 0.26 1.94
CA LYS A 190 -43.66 0.65 2.02
C LYS A 190 -44.55 -0.15 1.06
N GLY A 191 -44.02 -0.57 -0.10
CA GLY A 191 -44.76 -1.39 -1.07
C GLY A 191 -44.87 -2.87 -0.72
N ALA A 192 -44.02 -3.40 0.17
CA ALA A 192 -44.02 -4.82 0.56
C ALA A 192 -45.00 -5.17 1.71
N PHE A 193 -45.62 -4.17 2.33
CA PHE A 193 -46.61 -4.34 3.41
C PHE A 193 -47.97 -3.69 3.08
N GLY A 194 -48.21 -3.36 1.81
CA GLY A 194 -49.43 -2.74 1.31
C GLY A 194 -50.32 -3.73 0.56
#